data_AF-A0A8J7F2K8-F1
#
_entry.id   AF-A0A8J7F2K8-F1
#
_cell.length_a   1.000
_cell.length_b   1.000
_cell.length_c   1.000
_cell.angle_alpha   90.00
_cell.angle_beta   90.00
_cell.angle_gamma   90.00
#
_symmetry.space_group_name_H-M   'P 1'
#
loop_
_entity.id
_entity.type
_entity.pdbx_description
1 polymer ?
#
loop_
_entity_poly.entity_id
_entity_poly.type
_entity_poly.pdbx_seq_one_letter_code
_entity_poly.pdbx_strand_id
1 'polypeptide(L)' 'MFPELQKLSVRSLVVLSLVLGGVGLAVIDKNFRPKFGEIVSFGLGGYFGQLNPRQ' A
#
# COMPACT_ATOMS: atom_id res chain seq x y z
N MET A 1 -21.05 12.57 -17.00
CA MET A 1 -21.09 12.43 -15.52
C MET A 1 -20.44 11.09 -15.20
N PHE A 2 -19.22 11.09 -14.66
CA PHE A 2 -18.40 9.86 -14.52
C PHE A 2 -19.03 8.90 -13.48
N PRO A 3 -19.59 7.75 -13.88
CA PRO A 3 -20.27 6.82 -12.95
C PRO A 3 -19.29 6.06 -12.04
N GLU A 4 -17.99 6.20 -12.26
CA GLU A 4 -16.90 5.48 -11.56
C GLU A 4 -16.65 5.98 -10.13
N LEU A 5 -17.08 7.21 -9.79
CA LEU A 5 -16.84 7.82 -8.48
C LEU A 5 -17.80 7.34 -7.37
N GLN A 6 -18.90 6.67 -7.73
CA GLN A 6 -19.89 6.18 -6.76
C GLN A 6 -19.43 4.98 -5.92
N LYS A 7 -18.26 4.39 -6.21
CA LYS A 7 -17.69 3.22 -5.50
C LYS A 7 -16.47 3.54 -4.64
N LEU A 8 -16.19 4.81 -4.35
CA LEU A 8 -15.20 5.18 -3.33
C LEU A 8 -15.79 4.92 -1.93
N SER A 9 -15.72 3.66 -1.50
CA SER A 9 -16.02 3.27 -0.13
C SER A 9 -15.06 3.98 0.83
N VAL A 10 -15.52 4.31 2.04
CA VAL A 10 -14.68 4.82 3.14
C VAL A 10 -13.43 3.97 3.32
N ARG A 11 -13.56 2.64 3.13
CA ARG A 11 -12.44 1.71 3.13
C ARG A 11 -11.36 2.07 2.10
N SER A 12 -11.76 2.36 0.86
CA SER A 12 -10.83 2.73 -0.22
C SER A 12 -10.13 4.04 0.08
N LEU A 13 -10.85 5.02 0.66
CA LEU A 13 -10.28 6.30 1.08
C LEU A 13 -9.21 6.12 2.17
N VAL A 14 -9.51 5.29 3.17
CA VAL A 14 -8.57 4.97 4.27
C VAL A 14 -7.33 4.28 3.72
N VAL A 15 -7.50 3.28 2.85
CA VAL A 15 -6.38 2.58 2.23
C VAL A 15 -5.51 3.53 1.41
N LEU A 16 -6.12 4.38 0.58
CA LEU A 16 -5.38 5.38 -0.21
C LEU A 16 -4.61 6.36 0.68
N SER A 17 -5.23 6.81 1.77
CA SER A 17 -4.59 7.74 2.72
C SER A 17 -3.39 7.10 3.40
N LEU A 18 -3.49 5.82 3.78
CA LEU A 18 -2.39 5.07 4.38
C LEU A 18 -1.23 4.86 3.40
N VAL A 19 -1.54 4.53 2.13
CA VAL A 19 -0.51 4.34 1.09
C VAL A 19 0.19 5.67 0.79
N LEU A 20 -0.55 6.73 0.51
CA LEU A 20 0.02 8.03 0.18
C LEU A 20 0.79 8.64 1.38
N GLY A 21 0.23 8.51 2.59
CA GLY A 21 0.89 8.97 3.81
C GLY A 21 2.19 8.22 4.08
N GLY A 22 2.18 6.89 3.95
CA GLY A 22 3.38 6.05 4.12
C GLY A 22 4.46 6.37 3.09
N VAL A 23 4.09 6.53 1.82
CA VAL A 23 5.03 6.93 0.75
C VAL A 23 5.59 8.33 1.01
N GLY A 24 4.74 9.29 1.39
CA GLY A 24 5.17 10.66 1.71
C GLY A 24 6.17 10.70 2.87
N LEU A 25 5.90 9.95 3.95
CA LEU A 25 6.83 9.82 5.08
C LEU A 25 8.15 9.18 4.66
N ALA A 26 8.13 8.18 3.78
CA ALA A 26 9.35 7.53 3.30
C ALA A 26 10.25 8.43 2.44
N VAL A 27 9.66 9.44 1.79
CA VAL A 27 10.40 10.45 1.02
C VAL A 27 11.03 11.51 1.93
N ILE A 28 10.30 11.93 2.97
CA ILE A 28 10.71 13.04 3.83
C ILE A 28 11.65 12.58 4.96
N ASP A 29 11.34 11.45 5.60
CA ASP A 29 12.11 10.93 6.74
C ASP A 29 13.02 9.77 6.32
N LYS A 30 14.33 10.05 6.34
CA LYS A 30 15.38 9.08 6.01
C LYS A 30 15.43 7.88 6.96
N ASN A 31 15.00 8.05 8.22
CA ASN A 31 14.96 6.97 9.21
C ASN A 31 13.73 6.08 9.04
N PHE A 32 12.64 6.64 8.50
CA PHE A 32 11.43 5.89 8.19
C PHE A 32 11.56 5.08 6.89
N ARG A 33 12.29 5.59 5.90
CA ARG A 33 12.53 4.92 4.62
C ARG A 33 12.91 3.42 4.71
N PRO A 34 13.88 2.99 5.54
CA PRO A 34 14.21 1.56 5.66
C PRO A 34 13.02 0.74 6.20
N LYS A 35 12.31 1.24 7.22
CA LYS A 35 11.10 0.59 7.77
C LYS A 35 10.00 0.47 6.72
N PHE A 36 9.80 1.51 5.91
CA PHE A 36 8.85 1.48 4.81
C PHE A 36 9.24 0.41 3.76
N GLY A 37 10.53 0.30 3.44
CA GLY A 37 11.05 -0.74 2.56
C GLY A 37 10.78 -2.16 3.07
N GLU A 38 10.92 -2.41 4.37
CA GLU A 38 10.56 -3.69 4.99
C GLU A 38 9.06 -3.99 4.84
N ILE A 39 8.18 -3.02 5.16
CA ILE A 39 6.72 -3.18 5.04
C ILE A 39 6.33 -3.54 3.60
N VAL A 40 6.88 -2.83 2.61
CA VAL A 40 6.61 -3.10 1.19
C VAL A 40 7.14 -4.48 0.79
N SER A 41 8.32 -4.87 1.27
CA SER A 41 8.91 -6.18 0.99
C SER A 41 8.05 -7.32 1.54
N PHE A 42 7.51 -7.20 2.75
CA PHE A 42 6.55 -8.17 3.29
C PHE A 42 5.26 -8.24 2.48
N GLY A 43 4.72 -7.08 2.08
CA GLY A 43 3.51 -7.03 1.26
C GLY A 43 3.69 -7.69 -0.10
N LEU A 44 4.79 -7.40 -0.79
CA LEU A 44 5.16 -8.03 -2.07
C LEU A 44 5.41 -9.53 -1.88
N GLY A 45 6.14 -9.93 -0.84
CA GLY A 45 6.40 -11.34 -0.52
C GLY A 45 5.11 -12.13 -0.28
N GLY A 46 4.16 -11.57 0.48
CA GLY A 46 2.85 -12.19 0.69
C GLY A 46 2.05 -12.31 -0.61
N TYR A 47 2.07 -11.28 -1.46
CA TYR A 47 1.42 -11.31 -2.77
C TYR A 47 2.04 -12.35 -3.71
N PHE A 48 3.37 -12.40 -3.82
CA PHE A 48 4.06 -13.40 -4.63
C PHE A 48 3.85 -14.81 -4.09
N GLY A 49 3.78 -15.00 -2.76
CA GLY A 49 3.44 -16.27 -2.14
C GLY A 49 2.04 -16.75 -2.51
N GLN A 50 1.06 -15.85 -2.61
CA GLN A 50 -0.29 -16.18 -3.09
C GLN A 50 -0.31 -16.55 -4.58
N LEU A 51 0.55 -15.92 -5.39
CA LEU A 51 0.64 -16.19 -6.84
C LEU A 51 1.33 -17.51 -7.18
N ASN A 52 2.15 -18.05 -6.28
CA ASN A 52 2.74 -19.38 -6.43
C ASN A 52 2.15 -20.35 -5.40
N PRO A 53 0.89 -20.82 -5.58
CA PRO A 53 0.21 -21.71 -4.65
C PRO A 53 0.77 -23.15 -4.66
N ARG A 54 2.07 -23.32 -4.94
CA ARG A 54 2.74 -24.62 -4.97
C ARG A 54 3.43 -24.90 -3.64
N GLN A 55 2.61 -25.05 -2.58
CA GLN A 55 2.70 -26.09 -1.55
C GLN A 55 1.28 -26.33 -1.01
#